data_AF-A0A117DYR5-F1
#
_entry.id   AF-A0A117DYR5-F1
#
_cell.length_a   1.000
_cell.length_b   1.000
_cell.length_c   1.000
_cell.angle_alpha   90.00
_cell.angle_beta   90.00
_cell.angle_gamma   90.00
#
_symmetry.space_group_name_H-M   'P 1'
#
loop_
_entity.id
_entity.type
_entity.pdbx_description
1 polymer ?
#
loop_
_entity_poly.entity_id
_entity_poly.type
_entity_poly.pdbx_seq_one_letter_code
_entity_poly.pdbx_strand_id
1 'polypeptide(L)'
;MTAPSPVWAVQDIVYGKHDMWAELDIACKGKRFRIEISPENFVNSQTSFSKYARYINDMFDRGCQTTYNEFYDWVVAPFLPNLAEVQAPPLDRGTFTLRDYLDPETYYLKLYFVDERMEPRFDYDVQMPLREPGVYIGDVALHPGWSEHTPETVQQCLSDG
;
A
#
# COMPACT_ATOMS: atom_id res chain seq x y z
N MET A 1 8.88 23.90 -15.21
CA MET A 1 7.71 23.82 -14.31
C MET A 1 7.50 22.35 -14.02
N THR A 2 8.07 21.86 -12.92
CA THR A 2 7.89 20.50 -12.44
C THR A 2 6.45 20.36 -11.97
N ALA A 3 5.73 19.35 -12.45
CA ALA A 3 4.41 19.03 -11.93
C ALA A 3 4.56 18.74 -10.42
N PRO A 4 3.64 19.20 -9.56
CA PRO A 4 3.68 18.85 -8.15
C PRO A 4 3.68 17.32 -8.03
N SER A 5 4.62 16.78 -7.26
CA SER A 5 4.70 15.34 -6.98
C SER A 5 3.34 14.84 -6.52
N PRO A 6 2.89 13.66 -6.98
CA PRO A 6 1.60 13.12 -6.56
C PRO A 6 1.58 13.05 -5.04
N VAL A 7 0.44 13.44 -4.47
CA VAL A 7 0.23 13.50 -3.01
C VAL A 7 0.19 12.09 -2.38
N TRP A 8 0.30 11.07 -3.22
CA TRP A 8 0.34 9.66 -2.88
C TRP A 8 1.49 8.95 -3.60
N ALA A 9 1.95 7.85 -3.03
CA ALA A 9 2.94 6.95 -3.62
C ALA A 9 2.62 5.50 -3.26
N VAL A 10 2.80 4.58 -4.20
CA VAL A 10 2.77 3.14 -3.90
C VAL A 10 3.99 2.79 -3.05
N GLN A 11 3.76 2.20 -1.87
CA GLN A 11 4.82 1.74 -0.97
C GLN A 11 5.22 0.31 -1.26
N ASP A 12 4.23 -0.57 -1.40
CA ASP A 12 4.46 -2.01 -1.54
C ASP A 12 3.31 -2.69 -2.27
N ILE A 13 3.61 -3.86 -2.83
CA ILE A 13 2.61 -4.77 -3.40
C ILE A 13 2.96 -6.21 -3.04
N VAL A 14 1.97 -6.95 -2.56
CA VAL A 14 2.04 -8.40 -2.36
C VAL A 14 0.98 -9.05 -3.23
N TYR A 15 1.31 -10.13 -3.92
CA TYR A 15 0.37 -10.81 -4.80
C TYR A 15 0.66 -12.30 -4.90
N GLY A 16 -0.42 -13.08 -5.07
CA GLY A 16 -0.38 -14.53 -5.19
C GLY A 16 -0.66 -14.99 -6.62
N LYS A 17 0.25 -15.77 -7.22
CA LYS A 17 0.08 -16.29 -8.60
C LYS A 17 -1.04 -17.33 -8.72
N HIS A 18 -1.32 -18.12 -7.68
CA HIS A 18 -2.21 -19.28 -7.80
C HIS A 18 -3.66 -18.94 -7.46
N ASP A 19 -3.81 -18.20 -6.37
CA ASP A 19 -5.05 -17.69 -5.79
C ASP A 19 -5.43 -16.31 -6.36
N MET A 20 -4.53 -15.67 -7.13
CA MET A 20 -4.80 -14.43 -7.86
C MET A 20 -5.28 -13.29 -6.96
N TRP A 21 -4.85 -13.25 -5.70
CA TRP A 21 -5.06 -12.08 -4.85
C TRP A 21 -3.91 -11.10 -5.00
N ALA A 22 -4.19 -9.83 -4.73
CA ALA A 22 -3.20 -8.78 -4.61
C ALA A 22 -3.58 -7.82 -3.48
N GLU A 23 -2.56 -7.33 -2.79
CA GLU A 23 -2.63 -6.28 -1.79
C GLU A 23 -1.65 -5.18 -2.21
N LEU A 24 -2.15 -3.95 -2.32
CA LEU A 24 -1.39 -2.77 -2.71
C LEU A 24 -1.43 -1.75 -1.58
N ASP A 25 -0.27 -1.38 -1.05
CA ASP A 25 -0.14 -0.34 -0.03
C ASP A 25 0.21 1.00 -0.68
N ILE A 26 -0.60 2.02 -0.40
CA ILE A 26 -0.41 3.39 -0.86
C ILE A 26 -0.18 4.29 0.35
N ALA A 27 0.91 5.04 0.36
CA ALA A 27 1.09 6.15 1.27
C ALA A 27 0.42 7.40 0.68
N CYS A 28 -0.38 8.09 1.49
CA CYS A 28 -0.91 9.41 1.15
C CYS A 28 -1.00 10.25 2.42
N LYS A 29 -0.33 11.42 2.43
CA LYS A 29 -0.36 12.40 3.53
C LYS A 29 -0.15 11.77 4.93
N GLY A 30 0.83 10.87 5.07
CA GLY A 30 1.15 10.23 6.35
C GLY A 30 0.20 9.11 6.80
N LYS A 31 -0.73 8.70 5.93
CA LYS A 31 -1.63 7.57 6.13
C LYS A 31 -1.35 6.47 5.12
N ARG A 32 -1.69 5.23 5.48
CA ARG A 32 -1.61 4.06 4.59
C ARG A 32 -3.00 3.70 4.10
N PHE A 33 -3.12 3.42 2.81
CA PHE A 33 -4.32 2.90 2.17
C PHE A 33 -3.96 1.54 1.59
N ARG A 34 -4.54 0.49 2.18
CA ARG A 34 -4.30 -0.88 1.78
C ARG A 34 -5.46 -1.35 0.91
N ILE A 35 -5.18 -1.59 -0.36
CA ILE A 35 -6.18 -2.03 -1.34
C ILE A 35 -6.02 -3.53 -1.56
N GLU A 36 -7.05 -4.28 -1.24
CA GLU A 36 -7.17 -5.70 -1.56
C GLU A 36 -7.96 -5.90 -2.85
N ILE A 37 -7.47 -6.83 -3.67
CA ILE A 37 -8.15 -7.33 -4.86
C ILE A 37 -8.07 -8.84 -4.84
N SER A 38 -9.22 -9.49 -4.91
CA SER A 38 -9.32 -10.95 -4.99
C SER A 38 -10.31 -11.36 -6.10
N PRO A 39 -10.23 -12.60 -6.63
CA PRO A 39 -11.12 -13.05 -7.70
C PRO A 39 -12.62 -12.93 -7.38
N GLU A 40 -12.98 -13.05 -6.10
CA GLU A 40 -14.35 -12.87 -5.59
C GLU A 40 -14.87 -11.43 -5.73
N ASN A 41 -14.00 -10.44 -5.91
CA ASN A 41 -14.40 -9.05 -6.12
C ASN A 41 -14.89 -8.78 -7.55
N PHE A 42 -14.77 -9.74 -8.48
CA PHE A 42 -15.20 -9.63 -9.87
C PHE A 42 -16.60 -10.22 -10.07
N VAL A 43 -17.61 -9.37 -10.01
CA VAL A 43 -19.02 -9.74 -10.24
C VAL A 43 -19.39 -9.41 -11.68
N ASN A 44 -19.72 -10.42 -12.49
CA ASN A 44 -20.05 -10.29 -13.91
C ASN A 44 -18.99 -9.50 -14.72
N SER A 45 -17.71 -9.59 -14.34
CA SER A 45 -16.65 -8.72 -14.85
C SER A 45 -15.49 -9.50 -15.47
N GLN A 46 -15.80 -10.36 -16.45
CA GLN A 46 -14.82 -11.27 -17.06
C GLN A 46 -13.70 -10.54 -17.80
N THR A 47 -13.99 -9.39 -18.42
CA THR A 47 -12.99 -8.59 -19.15
C THR A 47 -11.99 -7.98 -18.19
N SER A 48 -12.48 -7.37 -17.11
CA SER A 48 -11.66 -6.81 -16.04
C SER A 48 -10.84 -7.89 -15.34
N PHE A 49 -11.44 -9.05 -15.05
CA PHE A 49 -10.72 -10.19 -14.47
C PHE A 49 -9.59 -10.68 -15.38
N SER A 50 -9.85 -10.78 -16.69
CA SER A 50 -8.83 -11.20 -17.66
C SER A 50 -7.69 -10.19 -17.74
N LYS A 51 -7.99 -8.89 -17.69
CA LYS A 51 -6.99 -7.81 -17.63
C LYS A 51 -6.17 -7.89 -16.34
N TYR A 52 -6.83 -8.07 -15.20
CA TYR A 52 -6.19 -8.24 -13.90
C TYR A 52 -5.27 -9.45 -13.86
N ALA A 53 -5.75 -10.63 -14.26
CA ALA A 53 -4.97 -11.86 -14.30
C ALA A 53 -3.75 -11.73 -15.22
N ARG A 54 -3.87 -10.99 -16.34
CA ARG A 54 -2.73 -10.70 -17.20
C ARG A 54 -1.65 -9.90 -16.45
N TYR A 55 -2.02 -8.86 -15.69
CA TYR A 55 -1.05 -8.12 -14.89
C TYR A 55 -0.36 -9.00 -13.85
N ILE A 56 -1.11 -9.80 -13.08
CA ILE A 56 -0.50 -10.70 -12.06
C ILE A 56 0.49 -11.66 -12.70
N ASN A 57 0.12 -12.27 -13.84
CA ASN A 57 1.02 -13.18 -14.55
C ASN A 57 2.24 -12.47 -15.14
N ASP A 58 2.08 -11.32 -15.78
CA ASP A 58 3.20 -10.57 -16.34
C ASP A 58 4.14 -10.02 -15.25
N MET A 59 3.61 -9.59 -14.10
CA MET A 59 4.42 -9.16 -12.95
C MET A 59 5.24 -10.34 -12.40
N PHE A 60 4.66 -11.53 -12.31
CA PHE A 60 5.37 -12.73 -11.87
C PHE A 60 6.41 -13.22 -12.89
N ASP A 61 6.04 -13.29 -14.17
CA ASP A 61 6.88 -13.93 -15.19
C ASP A 61 7.99 -13.00 -15.70
N ARG A 62 7.74 -11.70 -15.79
CA ARG A 62 8.67 -10.72 -16.36
C ARG A 62 9.26 -9.78 -15.34
N GLY A 63 8.53 -9.47 -14.28
CA GLY A 63 8.97 -8.53 -13.23
C GLY A 63 9.39 -7.16 -13.74
N CYS A 64 8.88 -6.69 -14.88
CA CYS A 64 9.31 -5.43 -15.47
C CYS A 64 8.57 -4.23 -14.86
N GLN A 65 9.31 -3.16 -14.58
CA GLN A 65 8.80 -1.97 -13.89
C GLN A 65 7.62 -1.30 -14.61
N THR A 66 7.56 -1.39 -15.94
CA THR A 66 6.44 -0.86 -16.73
C THR A 66 5.11 -1.53 -16.39
N THR A 67 5.09 -2.87 -16.24
CA THR A 67 3.86 -3.60 -15.89
C THR A 67 3.38 -3.23 -14.48
N TYR A 68 4.31 -3.07 -13.53
CA TYR A 68 3.98 -2.58 -12.19
C TYR A 68 3.33 -1.20 -12.25
N ASN A 69 3.94 -0.25 -12.96
CA ASN A 69 3.41 1.10 -13.07
C ASN A 69 2.02 1.13 -13.74
N GLU A 70 1.82 0.37 -14.82
CA GLU A 70 0.52 0.26 -15.48
C GLU A 70 -0.55 -0.37 -14.57
N PHE A 71 -0.16 -1.37 -13.77
CA PHE A 71 -1.04 -1.98 -12.78
C PHE A 71 -1.40 -0.97 -11.68
N TYR A 72 -0.41 -0.25 -11.15
CA TYR A 72 -0.63 0.79 -10.13
C TYR A 72 -1.57 1.88 -10.64
N ASP A 73 -1.29 2.46 -11.80
CA ASP A 73 -2.15 3.52 -12.37
C ASP A 73 -3.59 3.02 -12.55
N TRP A 74 -3.75 1.77 -12.99
CA TRP A 74 -5.06 1.17 -13.19
C TRP A 74 -5.82 0.92 -11.89
N VAL A 75 -5.16 0.41 -10.85
CA VAL A 75 -5.77 0.09 -9.55
C VAL A 75 -6.04 1.35 -8.72
N VAL A 76 -5.13 2.32 -8.74
CA VAL A 76 -5.24 3.54 -7.93
C VAL A 76 -6.27 4.52 -8.49
N ALA A 77 -6.47 4.54 -9.82
CA ALA A 77 -7.41 5.45 -10.49
C ALA A 77 -8.77 5.66 -9.78
N PRO A 78 -9.53 4.61 -9.40
CA PRO A 78 -10.81 4.78 -8.70
C PRO A 78 -10.71 5.41 -7.31
N PHE A 79 -9.55 5.34 -6.64
CA PHE A 79 -9.35 5.85 -5.29
C PHE A 79 -8.79 7.28 -5.26
N LEU A 80 -8.36 7.83 -6.39
CA LEU A 80 -7.80 9.19 -6.47
C LEU A 80 -8.69 10.27 -5.81
N PRO A 81 -10.03 10.26 -5.99
CA PRO A 81 -10.90 11.20 -5.29
C PRO A 81 -10.82 11.07 -3.76
N ASN A 82 -10.83 9.83 -3.24
CA ASN A 82 -10.71 9.58 -1.80
C ASN A 82 -9.36 10.07 -1.27
N LEU A 83 -8.26 9.79 -1.99
CA LEU A 83 -6.91 10.22 -1.61
C LEU A 83 -6.77 11.76 -1.59
N ALA A 84 -7.47 12.46 -2.49
CA ALA A 84 -7.46 13.93 -2.53
C ALA A 84 -8.10 14.55 -1.28
N GLU A 85 -9.17 13.94 -0.74
CA GLU A 85 -9.92 14.43 0.42
C GLU A 85 -9.24 14.17 1.77
N VAL A 86 -8.24 13.28 1.81
CA VAL A 86 -7.50 12.95 3.04
C VAL A 86 -6.89 14.20 3.66
N GLN A 87 -7.14 14.44 4.95
CA GLN A 87 -6.47 15.52 5.67
C GLN A 87 -5.04 15.12 6.01
N ALA A 88 -4.09 16.02 5.76
CA ALA A 88 -2.72 15.86 6.23
C ALA A 88 -2.68 16.01 7.76
N PRO A 89 -1.79 15.28 8.46
CA PRO A 89 -1.57 15.49 9.88
C PRO A 89 -1.16 16.95 10.14
N PRO A 90 -1.50 17.51 11.32
CA PRO A 90 -1.11 18.87 11.68
C PRO A 90 0.40 19.07 11.54
N LEU A 91 0.82 20.18 10.94
CA LEU A 91 2.24 20.54 10.73
C LEU A 91 3.05 20.63 12.03
N ASP A 92 2.38 20.73 13.18
CA ASP A 92 3.00 20.80 14.51
C ASP A 92 3.58 19.45 14.98
N ARG A 93 3.36 18.36 14.23
CA ARG A 93 3.86 17.01 14.54
C ARG A 93 5.33 16.78 14.15
N GLY A 94 6.19 17.79 14.12
CA GLY A 94 7.64 17.62 13.91
C GLY A 94 8.02 16.80 12.65
N THR A 95 9.21 16.20 12.66
CA THR A 95 9.73 15.33 11.58
C THR A 95 9.07 13.96 11.59
N PHE A 96 8.64 13.44 10.43
CA PHE A 96 8.18 12.05 10.28
C PHE A 96 9.22 11.07 10.81
N THR A 97 8.81 10.14 11.65
CA THR A 97 9.67 9.13 12.27
C THR A 97 9.50 7.77 11.60
N LEU A 98 10.42 6.84 11.86
CA LEU A 98 10.29 5.45 11.41
C LEU A 98 9.04 4.79 12.02
N ARG A 99 8.61 5.19 13.22
CA ARG A 99 7.33 4.75 13.80
C ARG A 99 6.15 5.08 12.89
N ASP A 100 6.10 6.30 12.36
CA ASP A 100 4.99 6.73 11.48
C ASP A 100 4.92 5.94 10.17
N TYR A 101 6.03 5.32 9.75
CA TYR A 101 6.07 4.43 8.58
C TYR A 101 5.78 2.97 8.92
N LEU A 102 6.27 2.49 10.05
CA LEU A 102 6.02 1.10 10.49
C LEU A 102 4.57 0.91 10.95
N ASP A 103 3.97 1.95 11.54
CA ASP A 103 2.65 1.91 12.16
C ASP A 103 1.79 3.14 11.79
N PRO A 104 1.54 3.36 10.48
CA PRO A 104 0.66 4.44 10.04
C PRO A 104 -0.80 4.11 10.33
N GLU A 105 -1.60 5.16 10.52
CA GLU A 105 -3.06 5.03 10.44
C GLU A 105 -3.41 4.42 9.08
N THR A 106 -4.02 3.23 9.10
CA THR A 106 -4.25 2.40 7.92
C THR A 106 -5.74 2.31 7.61
N TYR A 107 -6.10 2.62 6.36
CA TYR A 107 -7.44 2.45 5.80
C TYR A 107 -7.45 1.21 4.93
N TYR A 108 -8.34 0.27 5.25
CA TYR A 108 -8.53 -0.96 4.49
C TYR A 108 -9.59 -0.74 3.42
N LEU A 109 -9.24 -1.07 2.19
CA LEU A 109 -10.04 -0.85 1.00
C LEU A 109 -10.09 -2.15 0.21
N LYS A 110 -11.22 -2.38 -0.46
CA LYS A 110 -11.37 -3.43 -1.47
C LYS A 110 -11.75 -2.80 -2.80
N LEU A 111 -11.15 -3.28 -3.88
CA LEU A 111 -11.54 -2.87 -5.22
C LEU A 111 -12.44 -3.93 -5.85
N TYR A 112 -13.72 -3.60 -5.99
CA TYR A 112 -14.68 -4.43 -6.70
C TYR A 112 -14.75 -4.09 -8.18
N PHE A 113 -15.10 -5.09 -8.97
CA PHE A 113 -15.42 -4.95 -10.38
C PHE A 113 -16.83 -5.49 -10.57
N VAL A 114 -17.80 -4.60 -10.78
CA VAL A 114 -19.22 -4.96 -10.95
C VAL A 114 -19.65 -4.53 -12.33
N ASP A 115 -20.07 -5.50 -13.15
CA ASP A 115 -20.45 -5.28 -14.55
C ASP A 115 -19.39 -4.46 -15.33
N GLU A 116 -18.12 -4.83 -15.16
CA GLU A 116 -16.91 -4.20 -15.73
C GLU A 116 -16.57 -2.79 -15.21
N ARG A 117 -17.24 -2.34 -14.13
CA ARG A 117 -16.98 -1.04 -13.51
C ARG A 117 -16.22 -1.21 -12.22
N MET A 118 -15.18 -0.39 -12.05
CA MET A 118 -14.40 -0.32 -10.81
C MET A 118 -15.20 0.37 -9.71
N GLU A 119 -15.34 -0.30 -8.59
CA GLU A 119 -16.04 0.17 -7.41
C GLU A 119 -15.12 0.09 -6.18
N PRO A 120 -14.52 1.23 -5.77
CA PRO A 120 -13.76 1.28 -4.53
C PRO A 120 -14.71 1.15 -3.33
N ARG A 121 -14.40 0.28 -2.38
CA ARG A 121 -15.20 0.08 -1.16
C ARG A 121 -14.30 0.13 0.07
N PHE A 122 -14.78 0.79 1.12
CA PHE A 122 -14.15 0.71 2.43
C PHE A 122 -14.48 -0.64 3.06
N ASP A 123 -13.46 -1.31 3.57
CA ASP A 123 -13.64 -2.50 4.35
C ASP A 123 -13.66 -2.13 5.84
N TYR A 124 -14.87 -1.92 6.36
CA TYR A 124 -15.09 -1.57 7.77
C TYR A 124 -15.00 -2.79 8.71
N ASP A 125 -15.01 -4.00 8.16
CA ASP A 125 -15.01 -5.25 8.94
C ASP A 125 -13.60 -5.72 9.31
N VAL A 126 -12.56 -5.08 8.76
CA VAL A 126 -11.15 -5.40 9.04
C VAL A 126 -10.71 -4.70 10.33
N GLN A 127 -11.04 -5.29 11.48
CA GLN A 127 -10.23 -5.12 12.68
C GLN A 127 -9.12 -6.18 12.67
N MET A 128 -8.07 -5.96 11.87
CA MET A 128 -6.85 -6.74 12.06
C MET A 128 -6.11 -6.17 13.27
N PRO A 129 -5.88 -6.93 14.35
CA PRO A 129 -4.85 -6.54 15.29
C PRO A 129 -3.55 -6.42 14.49
N LEU A 130 -2.92 -5.25 14.54
CA LEU A 130 -1.61 -5.00 13.96
C LEU A 130 -0.68 -6.13 14.42
N ARG A 131 -0.16 -6.91 13.49
CA ARG A 131 0.99 -7.77 13.80
C ARG A 131 2.10 -6.82 14.23
N GLU A 132 2.61 -6.98 15.44
CA GLU A 132 3.78 -6.21 15.88
C GLU A 132 4.89 -6.38 14.85
N PRO A 133 5.33 -5.29 14.18
CA PRO A 133 6.43 -5.37 13.24
C PRO A 133 7.68 -5.84 13.99
N GLY A 134 8.28 -6.96 13.56
CA GLY A 134 9.47 -7.47 14.22
C GLY A 134 9.90 -8.83 13.70
N VAL A 135 11.20 -9.11 13.81
CA VAL A 135 11.77 -10.45 13.61
C VAL A 135 12.17 -10.96 14.98
N TYR A 136 11.61 -12.10 15.40
CA TYR A 136 12.04 -12.77 16.63
C TYR A 136 13.42 -13.38 16.39
N ILE A 137 14.46 -12.76 16.94
CA ILE A 137 15.87 -13.16 16.73
C ILE A 137 16.28 -14.30 17.70
N GLY A 138 15.37 -14.81 18.53
CA GLY A 138 15.67 -15.80 19.57
C GLY A 138 16.63 -15.28 20.63
N ASP A 139 17.31 -16.19 21.35
CA ASP A 139 18.32 -15.86 22.37
C ASP A 139 19.67 -15.45 21.76
N VAL A 140 19.67 -14.77 20.61
CA VAL A 140 20.89 -14.18 20.07
C VAL A 140 21.15 -12.90 20.85
N ALA A 141 22.10 -12.97 21.78
CA ALA A 141 22.57 -11.79 22.50
C ALA A 141 23.16 -10.79 21.49
N LEU A 142 22.41 -9.72 21.24
CA LEU A 142 22.93 -8.55 20.53
C LEU A 142 24.11 -8.00 21.34
N HIS A 143 25.14 -7.51 20.65
CA HIS A 143 26.36 -7.06 21.31
C HIS A 143 26.04 -5.88 22.25
N PRO A 144 26.50 -5.89 23.53
CA PRO A 144 26.10 -4.90 24.53
C PRO A 144 26.55 -3.46 24.24
N GLY A 145 27.43 -3.28 23.25
CA GLY A 145 27.86 -1.98 22.75
C GLY A 145 27.03 -1.43 21.58
N TRP A 146 25.97 -2.11 21.16
CA TRP A 146 25.09 -1.59 20.10
C TRP A 146 24.17 -0.50 20.63
N SER A 147 24.01 0.54 19.83
CA SER A 147 23.07 1.63 20.11
C SER A 147 21.64 1.11 19.96
N GLU A 148 20.84 1.25 21.01
CA GLU A 148 19.41 0.99 20.95
C GLU A 148 18.72 2.22 20.35
N HIS A 149 18.08 2.04 19.20
CA HIS A 149 17.26 3.06 18.56
C HIS A 149 15.82 2.58 18.56
N THR A 150 14.91 3.36 19.15
CA THR A 150 13.48 3.10 19.00
C THR A 150 12.99 3.74 17.69
N PRO A 151 11.94 3.20 17.05
CA PRO A 151 11.42 3.75 15.80
C PRO A 151 11.06 5.24 15.85
N GLU A 152 10.72 5.78 17.03
CA GLU A 152 10.41 7.20 17.24
C GLU A 152 11.66 8.10 17.15
N THR A 153 12.86 7.54 17.35
CA THR A 153 14.14 8.29 17.34
C THR A 153 14.78 8.38 15.96
N VAL A 154 14.29 7.62 14.99
CA VAL A 154 14.82 7.58 13.62
C VAL A 154 13.94 8.47 12.74
N GLN A 155 14.49 9.60 12.29
CA GLN A 155 13.79 10.49 11.37
C GLN A 155 13.86 9.96 9.94
N GLN A 156 12.76 10.12 9.20
CA GLN A 156 12.75 9.84 7.77
C GLN A 156 13.38 11.02 7.01
N CYS A 157 14.39 10.73 6.20
CA CYS A 157 14.88 11.68 5.21
C CYS A 157 13.86 11.77 4.08
N LEU A 158 13.02 12.81 4.08
CA LEU A 158 12.25 13.16 2.90
C LEU A 158 13.24 13.73 1.88
N SER A 159 13.55 12.95 0.84
CA SER A 159 14.28 13.49 -0.30
C SER A 159 13.38 14.50 -1.00
N ASP A 160 13.76 15.79 -0.93
CA ASP A 160 13.17 16.82 -1.77
C ASP A 160 13.47 16.43 -3.23
N GLY A 161 12.43 16.01 -3.96
CA GLY A 161 12.51 15.65 -5.38
C GLY A 161 12.80 16.84 -6.28
#